data_AF-A0A5C6X3F0-F1
#
_entry.id   AF-A0A5C6X3F0-F1
#
_cell.length_a   1.000
_cell.length_b   1.000
_cell.length_c   1.000
_cell.angle_alpha   90.00
_cell.angle_beta   90.00
_cell.angle_gamma   90.00
#
_symmetry.space_group_name_H-M   'P 1'
#
loop_
_entity.id
_entity.type
_entity.pdbx_description
1 polymer ?
#
loop_
_entity_poly.entity_id
_entity_poly.type
_entity_poly.pdbx_seq_one_letter_code
_entity_poly.pdbx_strand_id
1 'polypeptide(L)'
;MMDGMGRFEALVSSGGRGECGALGAGVGASMEALRRYVRSEGRLRTRGAWELDEGEAVRLAQASGVVPEGGWVRLVGLCAGAGVLVARGGGFEAGPALERVMRWPEVEVERRLVEGFTRWLMPPATAASWFVALGVHPLWGLKLARHVHREGALMGFDPGRESRDDSIMGARKLEGVRRHVYVSMAVVVGVLRRLSEGRIYDVGALVRLVEEAMRFARVVAYEDDEEEAGELRVLVDEVCWRAVQHAVWALMDEVLVPAGVVRWEIGRGIAVKTRALDEVRVGALGVGAQDTWVRLFLSGSGGRKVA
;
A
#
# COMPACT_ATOMS: atom_id res chain seq x y z
N MET A 1 -31.74 -11.46 17.61
CA MET A 1 -31.49 -10.18 18.31
C MET A 1 -29.98 -10.06 18.46
N MET A 2 -29.33 -9.14 17.72
CA MET A 2 -27.91 -8.86 17.95
C MET A 2 -27.76 -7.93 19.15
N ASP A 3 -26.74 -8.16 19.98
CA ASP A 3 -26.41 -7.30 21.11
C ASP A 3 -25.87 -5.93 20.63
N GLY A 4 -25.87 -4.94 21.53
CA GLY A 4 -25.45 -3.58 21.22
C GLY A 4 -23.95 -3.44 20.91
N MET A 5 -23.12 -4.41 21.28
CA MET A 5 -21.66 -4.36 21.09
C MET A 5 -21.30 -4.59 19.61
N GLY A 6 -21.94 -5.56 18.95
CA GLY A 6 -21.73 -5.80 17.51
C GLY A 6 -22.15 -4.62 16.62
N ARG A 7 -23.11 -3.79 17.05
CA ARG A 7 -23.48 -2.55 16.36
C ARG A 7 -22.47 -1.42 16.60
N PHE A 8 -21.92 -1.34 17.81
CA PHE A 8 -20.91 -0.35 18.16
C PHE A 8 -19.60 -0.61 17.39
N GLU A 9 -19.13 -1.85 17.32
CA GLU A 9 -17.94 -2.24 16.56
C GLU A 9 -18.09 -1.98 15.05
N ALA A 10 -19.28 -2.22 14.48
CA ALA A 10 -19.60 -1.90 13.09
C ALA A 10 -19.62 -0.38 12.79
N LEU A 11 -20.07 0.43 13.75
CA LEU A 11 -20.05 1.90 13.63
C LEU A 11 -18.63 2.46 13.76
N VAL A 12 -17.85 1.93 14.70
CA VAL A 12 -16.46 2.33 14.98
C VAL A 12 -15.53 1.98 13.80
N SER A 13 -15.75 0.84 13.14
CA SER A 13 -15.02 0.41 11.93
C SER A 13 -15.40 1.17 10.64
N SER A 14 -16.48 1.96 10.65
CA SER A 14 -16.94 2.74 9.49
C SER A 14 -16.40 4.19 9.43
N GLY A 15 -15.74 4.71 10.49
CA GLY A 15 -15.52 6.17 10.57
C GLY A 15 -14.24 6.70 11.26
N GLY A 16 -13.39 5.89 11.89
CA GLY A 16 -12.24 6.42 12.64
C GLY A 16 -10.89 6.20 11.96
N ARG A 17 -10.21 7.28 11.50
CA ARG A 17 -8.76 7.21 11.25
C ARG A 17 -8.04 7.02 12.59
N GLY A 18 -7.23 5.97 12.71
CA GLY A 18 -6.16 5.87 13.72
C GLY A 18 -6.49 5.31 15.12
N GLU A 19 -7.75 5.14 15.54
CA GLU A 19 -8.04 4.77 16.95
C GLU A 19 -8.74 3.41 17.17
N CYS A 20 -9.20 2.74 16.11
CA CYS A 20 -10.03 1.54 16.23
C CYS A 20 -9.31 0.21 15.96
N GLY A 21 -7.99 0.24 15.74
CA GLY A 21 -7.24 -0.88 15.17
C GLY A 21 -6.88 -2.04 16.11
N ALA A 22 -7.04 -1.92 17.44
CA ALA A 22 -6.31 -2.82 18.35
C ALA A 22 -6.87 -4.25 18.51
N LEU A 23 -8.02 -4.60 17.91
CA LEU A 23 -8.73 -5.87 18.18
C LEU A 23 -9.28 -6.58 16.93
N GLY A 24 -8.78 -6.23 15.74
CA GLY A 24 -9.22 -6.86 14.50
C GLY A 24 -8.80 -8.33 14.41
N ALA A 25 -9.58 -9.13 13.68
CA ALA A 25 -9.22 -10.50 13.35
C ALA A 25 -7.96 -10.54 12.47
N GLY A 26 -7.15 -11.59 12.64
CA GLY A 26 -5.98 -11.84 11.82
C GLY A 26 -6.32 -11.99 10.33
N VAL A 27 -5.30 -11.78 9.49
CA VAL A 27 -5.45 -11.79 8.03
C VAL A 27 -6.00 -13.14 7.56
N GLY A 28 -5.52 -14.26 8.10
CA GLY A 28 -6.01 -15.58 7.72
C GLY A 28 -7.53 -15.77 7.92
N ALA A 29 -8.06 -15.36 9.08
CA ALA A 29 -9.49 -15.47 9.37
C ALA A 29 -10.33 -14.54 8.48
N SER A 30 -9.80 -13.34 8.23
CA SER A 30 -10.44 -12.32 7.39
C SER A 30 -10.50 -12.77 5.91
N MET A 31 -9.43 -13.37 5.40
CA MET A 31 -9.42 -13.93 4.03
C MET A 31 -10.43 -15.07 3.86
N GLU A 32 -10.57 -15.94 4.87
CA GLU A 32 -11.54 -17.02 4.83
C GLU A 32 -12.99 -16.51 4.85
N ALA A 33 -13.27 -15.52 5.70
CA ALA A 33 -14.57 -14.83 5.75
C ALA A 33 -14.89 -14.17 4.41
N LEU A 34 -13.95 -13.43 3.83
CA LEU A 34 -14.09 -12.79 2.52
C LEU A 34 -14.38 -13.83 1.43
N ARG A 35 -13.63 -14.92 1.38
CA ARG A 35 -13.83 -16.00 0.40
C ARG A 35 -15.24 -16.57 0.47
N ARG A 36 -15.70 -16.92 1.67
CA ARG A 36 -17.05 -17.48 1.86
C ARG A 36 -18.13 -16.50 1.41
N TYR A 37 -17.99 -15.23 1.75
CA TYR A 37 -18.95 -14.19 1.41
C TYR A 37 -18.99 -13.90 -0.10
N VAL A 38 -17.82 -13.81 -0.75
CA VAL A 38 -17.74 -13.62 -2.21
C VAL A 38 -18.32 -14.83 -2.95
N ARG A 39 -18.15 -16.05 -2.44
CA ARG A 39 -18.78 -17.25 -3.01
C ARG A 39 -20.31 -17.23 -2.90
N SER A 40 -20.87 -16.65 -1.85
CA SER A 40 -22.32 -16.58 -1.67
C SER A 40 -22.97 -15.42 -2.44
N GLU A 41 -22.38 -14.23 -2.40
CA GLU A 41 -22.94 -13.03 -3.03
C GLU A 41 -22.51 -12.85 -4.49
N GLY A 42 -21.40 -13.48 -4.90
CA GLY A 42 -20.80 -13.38 -6.24
C GLY A 42 -20.03 -12.08 -6.47
N ARG A 43 -20.63 -10.93 -6.14
CA ARG A 43 -20.04 -9.59 -6.35
C ARG A 43 -20.29 -8.67 -5.17
N LEU A 44 -19.23 -7.96 -4.75
CA LEU A 44 -19.27 -6.95 -3.68
C LEU A 44 -19.49 -5.56 -4.25
N ARG A 45 -20.39 -4.79 -3.65
CA ARG A 45 -20.69 -3.42 -4.07
C ARG A 45 -19.54 -2.47 -3.71
N THR A 46 -19.39 -1.42 -4.51
CA THR A 46 -18.31 -0.44 -4.34
C THR A 46 -18.85 0.98 -4.34
N ARG A 47 -18.23 1.87 -3.54
CA ARG A 47 -18.52 3.31 -3.50
C ARG A 47 -17.71 4.09 -4.55
N GLY A 48 -16.69 3.45 -5.13
CA GLY A 48 -15.86 3.95 -6.22
C GLY A 48 -15.08 2.81 -6.87
N ALA A 49 -14.16 3.11 -7.80
CA ALA A 49 -13.48 2.05 -8.56
C ALA A 49 -12.63 1.09 -7.70
N TRP A 50 -12.23 1.50 -6.49
CA TRP A 50 -11.28 0.76 -5.64
C TRP A 50 -11.65 0.74 -4.15
N GLU A 51 -12.90 1.10 -3.81
CA GLU A 51 -13.34 1.18 -2.42
C GLU A 51 -14.66 0.43 -2.25
N LEU A 52 -14.67 -0.50 -1.29
CA LEU A 52 -15.86 -1.25 -0.90
C LEU A 52 -16.92 -0.28 -0.37
N ASP A 53 -18.17 -0.52 -0.71
CA ASP A 53 -19.28 0.23 -0.13
C ASP A 53 -19.37 -0.01 1.39
N GLU A 54 -19.63 1.03 2.17
CA GLU A 54 -19.71 0.92 3.64
C GLU A 54 -20.87 0.01 4.07
N GLY A 55 -22.01 0.07 3.36
CA GLY A 55 -23.12 -0.84 3.59
C GLY A 55 -22.71 -2.29 3.33
N GLU A 56 -21.94 -2.53 2.27
CA GLU A 56 -21.37 -3.84 1.95
C GLU A 56 -20.40 -4.35 3.04
N ALA A 57 -19.54 -3.48 3.56
CA ALA A 57 -18.64 -3.81 4.67
C ALA A 57 -19.42 -4.24 5.92
N VAL A 58 -20.51 -3.55 6.24
CA VAL A 58 -21.40 -3.91 7.35
C VAL A 58 -22.08 -5.26 7.10
N ARG A 59 -22.57 -5.52 5.89
CA ARG A 59 -23.18 -6.83 5.54
C ARG A 59 -22.16 -7.96 5.70
N LEU A 60 -20.93 -7.76 5.22
CA LEU A 60 -19.85 -8.75 5.33
C LEU A 60 -19.48 -9.01 6.80
N ALA A 61 -19.35 -7.96 7.62
CA ALA A 61 -19.11 -8.11 9.06
C ALA A 61 -20.22 -8.89 9.75
N GLN A 62 -21.49 -8.57 9.46
CA GLN A 62 -22.64 -9.25 10.05
C GLN A 62 -22.76 -10.72 9.62
N ALA A 63 -22.48 -11.01 8.35
CA ALA A 63 -22.57 -12.36 7.81
C ALA A 63 -21.42 -13.27 8.30
N SER A 64 -20.22 -12.71 8.45
CA SER A 64 -19.03 -13.47 8.83
C SER A 64 -18.76 -13.50 10.34
N GLY A 65 -19.27 -12.53 11.10
CA GLY A 65 -18.88 -12.32 12.49
C GLY A 65 -17.41 -11.90 12.66
N VAL A 66 -16.75 -11.47 11.58
CA VAL A 66 -15.33 -11.13 11.53
C VAL A 66 -15.17 -9.67 11.12
N VAL A 67 -14.27 -8.96 11.79
CA VAL A 67 -13.84 -7.61 11.41
C VAL A 67 -12.31 -7.61 11.34
N PRO A 68 -11.70 -7.41 10.16
CA PRO A 68 -10.24 -7.35 10.03
C PRO A 68 -9.67 -6.12 10.72
N GLU A 69 -8.37 -6.17 11.03
CA GLU A 69 -7.63 -4.96 11.41
C GLU A 69 -7.70 -3.90 10.28
N GLY A 70 -8.00 -2.65 10.62
CA GLY A 70 -8.22 -1.58 9.64
C GLY A 70 -9.57 -1.63 8.89
N GLY A 71 -10.40 -2.65 9.13
CA GLY A 71 -11.77 -2.75 8.62
C GLY A 71 -11.89 -3.28 7.19
N TRP A 72 -13.09 -3.77 6.86
CA TRP A 72 -13.36 -4.44 5.58
C TRP A 72 -13.15 -3.54 4.36
N VAL A 73 -13.45 -2.25 4.48
CA VAL A 73 -13.31 -1.30 3.38
C VAL A 73 -11.88 -1.26 2.87
N ARG A 74 -10.90 -1.22 3.78
CA ARG A 74 -9.47 -1.14 3.46
C ARG A 74 -8.93 -2.49 3.01
N LEU A 75 -9.25 -3.57 3.73
CA LEU A 75 -8.78 -4.90 3.37
C LEU A 75 -9.24 -5.31 1.96
N VAL A 76 -10.51 -5.09 1.61
CA VAL A 76 -11.04 -5.47 0.29
C VAL A 76 -10.39 -4.68 -0.85
N GLY A 77 -10.14 -3.38 -0.66
CA GLY A 77 -9.39 -2.57 -1.63
C GLY A 77 -7.97 -3.11 -1.85
N LEU A 78 -7.29 -3.52 -0.76
CA LEU A 78 -5.96 -4.10 -0.83
C LEU A 78 -5.95 -5.49 -1.50
N CYS A 79 -6.96 -6.32 -1.23
CA CYS A 79 -7.16 -7.61 -1.89
C CYS A 79 -7.29 -7.48 -3.41
N ALA A 80 -7.89 -6.39 -3.90
CA ALA A 80 -7.94 -6.11 -5.34
C ALA A 80 -6.54 -5.84 -5.91
N GLY A 81 -5.70 -5.08 -5.20
CA GLY A 81 -4.30 -4.86 -5.57
C GLY A 81 -3.43 -6.12 -5.55
N ALA A 82 -3.76 -7.08 -4.69
CA ALA A 82 -3.06 -8.37 -4.61
C ALA A 82 -3.61 -9.44 -5.60
N GLY A 83 -4.62 -9.10 -6.42
CA GLY A 83 -5.27 -10.01 -7.36
C GLY A 83 -6.15 -11.10 -6.74
N VAL A 84 -6.44 -10.97 -5.44
CA VAL A 84 -7.41 -11.81 -4.73
C VAL A 84 -8.82 -11.49 -5.21
N LEU A 85 -9.09 -10.20 -5.42
CA LEU A 85 -10.31 -9.71 -6.04
C LEU A 85 -10.00 -8.99 -7.35
N VAL A 86 -10.99 -8.87 -8.22
CA VAL A 86 -10.88 -8.10 -9.45
C VAL A 86 -11.91 -6.98 -9.42
N ALA A 87 -11.46 -5.75 -9.65
CA ALA A 87 -12.34 -4.60 -9.82
C ALA A 87 -12.96 -4.64 -11.23
N ARG A 88 -14.29 -4.71 -11.31
CA ARG A 88 -15.06 -4.62 -12.55
C ARG A 88 -16.07 -3.48 -12.46
N GLY A 89 -16.63 -3.08 -13.60
CA GLY A 89 -17.75 -2.13 -13.63
C GLY A 89 -18.88 -2.62 -12.73
N GLY A 90 -19.13 -1.90 -11.63
CA GLY A 90 -20.20 -2.21 -10.68
C GLY A 90 -19.82 -3.07 -9.47
N GLY A 91 -18.55 -3.42 -9.24
CA GLY A 91 -18.15 -4.09 -8.00
C GLY A 91 -16.82 -4.85 -8.03
N PHE A 92 -16.52 -5.50 -6.90
CA PHE A 92 -15.43 -6.48 -6.80
C PHE A 92 -15.95 -7.90 -6.98
N GLU A 93 -15.24 -8.69 -7.78
CA GLU A 93 -15.54 -10.10 -7.99
C GLU A 93 -14.36 -10.98 -7.55
N ALA A 94 -14.61 -12.29 -7.47
CA ALA A 94 -13.55 -13.26 -7.21
C ALA A 94 -12.42 -13.17 -8.23
N GLY A 95 -11.21 -12.92 -7.75
CA GLY A 95 -10.01 -12.94 -8.56
C GLY A 95 -9.37 -14.32 -8.66
N PRO A 96 -8.37 -14.49 -9.55
CA PRO A 96 -7.69 -15.76 -9.78
C PRO A 96 -6.88 -16.27 -8.57
N ALA A 97 -6.63 -15.42 -7.57
CA ALA A 97 -5.97 -15.81 -6.34
C ALA A 97 -6.93 -16.18 -5.20
N LEU A 98 -8.25 -15.88 -5.29
CA LEU A 98 -9.18 -16.06 -4.17
C LEU A 98 -9.20 -17.50 -3.63
N GLU A 99 -9.15 -18.49 -4.52
CA GLU A 99 -9.16 -19.90 -4.11
C GLU A 99 -7.82 -20.40 -3.60
N ARG A 100 -6.73 -19.78 -4.07
CA ARG A 100 -5.35 -20.15 -3.70
C ARG A 100 -4.94 -19.52 -2.38
N VAL A 101 -5.51 -18.38 -2.01
CA VAL A 101 -5.14 -17.63 -0.81
C VAL A 101 -5.27 -18.47 0.46
N MET A 102 -6.24 -19.38 0.51
CA MET A 102 -6.45 -20.27 1.65
C MET A 102 -5.45 -21.43 1.75
N ARG A 103 -4.64 -21.64 0.71
CA ARG A 103 -3.56 -22.64 0.71
C ARG A 103 -2.22 -22.01 1.04
N TRP A 104 -2.13 -20.68 1.06
CA TRP A 104 -0.90 -19.99 1.40
C TRP A 104 -0.72 -19.93 2.91
N PRO A 105 0.52 -20.05 3.41
CA PRO A 105 0.83 -19.65 4.77
C PRO A 105 0.41 -18.19 5.01
N GLU A 106 -0.01 -17.85 6.23
CA GLU A 106 -0.46 -16.49 6.55
C GLU A 106 0.57 -15.42 6.17
N VAL A 107 1.86 -15.68 6.44
CA VAL A 107 2.96 -14.77 6.07
C VAL A 107 3.05 -14.51 4.55
N GLU A 108 2.68 -15.49 3.72
CA GLU A 108 2.65 -15.30 2.27
C GLU A 108 1.46 -14.43 1.85
N VAL A 109 0.32 -14.55 2.54
CA VAL A 109 -0.85 -13.68 2.31
C VAL A 109 -0.49 -12.24 2.67
N GLU A 110 0.06 -12.01 3.86
CA GLU A 110 0.50 -10.69 4.35
C GLU A 110 1.49 -10.05 3.36
N ARG A 111 2.51 -10.81 2.94
CA ARG A 111 3.47 -10.39 1.92
C ARG A 111 2.78 -9.96 0.62
N ARG A 112 1.88 -10.78 0.09
CA ARG A 112 1.19 -10.50 -1.20
C ARG A 112 0.27 -9.29 -1.10
N LEU A 113 -0.37 -9.07 0.05
CA LEU A 113 -1.17 -7.88 0.31
C LEU A 113 -0.29 -6.62 0.28
N VAL A 114 0.87 -6.63 0.97
CA VAL A 114 1.83 -5.51 0.90
C VAL A 114 2.37 -5.30 -0.52
N GLU A 115 2.64 -6.38 -1.25
CA GLU A 115 3.08 -6.33 -2.66
C GLU A 115 2.03 -5.71 -3.59
N GLY A 116 0.75 -5.74 -3.22
CA GLY A 116 -0.29 -4.94 -3.88
C GLY A 116 0.11 -3.47 -3.98
N PHE A 117 0.63 -2.90 -2.90
CA PHE A 117 1.13 -1.52 -2.90
C PHE A 117 2.54 -1.41 -3.48
N THR A 118 3.47 -2.17 -2.94
CA THR A 118 4.90 -1.97 -3.22
C THR A 118 5.29 -2.36 -4.64
N ARG A 119 4.47 -3.14 -5.35
CA ARG A 119 4.70 -3.47 -6.76
C ARG A 119 3.68 -2.80 -7.66
N TRP A 120 2.41 -2.80 -7.27
CA TRP A 120 1.32 -2.38 -8.15
C TRP A 120 0.72 -1.02 -7.82
N LEU A 121 1.22 -0.32 -6.79
CA LEU A 121 0.74 1.02 -6.39
C LEU A 121 -0.75 1.02 -6.01
N MET A 122 -1.20 -0.07 -5.39
CA MET A 122 -2.56 -0.25 -4.91
C MET A 122 -2.61 -0.29 -3.37
N PRO A 123 -3.51 0.46 -2.70
CA PRO A 123 -4.59 1.26 -3.28
C PRO A 123 -4.12 2.60 -3.92
N PRO A 124 -4.89 3.16 -4.89
CA PRO A 124 -4.47 4.37 -5.60
C PRO A 124 -4.42 5.62 -4.72
N ALA A 125 -5.21 5.70 -3.65
CA ALA A 125 -5.20 6.83 -2.72
C ALA A 125 -3.87 6.91 -1.95
N THR A 126 -3.37 5.77 -1.47
CA THR A 126 -2.03 5.67 -0.88
C THR A 126 -0.94 6.00 -1.90
N ALA A 127 -1.04 5.50 -3.14
CA ALA A 127 -0.06 5.81 -4.18
C ALA A 127 -0.03 7.31 -4.52
N ALA A 128 -1.20 7.94 -4.65
CA ALA A 128 -1.31 9.38 -4.87
C ALA A 128 -0.70 10.17 -3.71
N SER A 129 -0.95 9.77 -2.47
CA SER A 129 -0.35 10.40 -1.29
C SER A 129 1.18 10.27 -1.29
N TRP A 130 1.70 9.12 -1.71
CA TRP A 130 3.14 8.89 -1.87
C TRP A 130 3.74 9.79 -2.95
N PHE A 131 3.09 9.91 -4.11
CA PHE A 131 3.54 10.78 -5.20
C PHE A 131 3.57 12.25 -4.77
N VAL A 132 2.52 12.72 -4.10
CA VAL A 132 2.44 14.10 -3.59
C VAL A 132 3.54 14.35 -2.56
N ALA A 133 3.75 13.45 -1.61
CA ALA A 133 4.80 13.59 -0.59
C ALA A 133 6.22 13.59 -1.20
N LEU A 134 6.44 12.83 -2.27
CA LEU A 134 7.70 12.80 -3.01
C LEU A 134 7.89 14.04 -3.91
N GLY A 135 6.84 14.82 -4.14
CA GLY A 135 6.84 15.98 -5.04
C GLY A 135 6.75 15.63 -6.52
N VAL A 136 6.26 14.43 -6.86
CA VAL A 136 6.08 13.98 -8.25
C VAL A 136 4.94 14.73 -8.90
N HIS A 137 5.16 15.22 -10.12
CA HIS A 137 4.11 15.87 -10.89
C HIS A 137 2.91 14.93 -11.10
N PRO A 138 1.65 15.36 -10.87
CA PRO A 138 0.46 14.51 -10.94
C PRO A 138 0.31 13.71 -12.25
N LEU A 139 0.56 14.33 -13.41
CA LEU A 139 0.55 13.65 -14.71
C LEU A 139 1.56 12.49 -14.80
N TRP A 140 2.78 12.67 -14.29
CA TRP A 140 3.79 11.62 -14.25
C TRP A 140 3.40 10.49 -13.29
N GLY A 141 2.85 10.82 -12.11
CA GLY A 141 2.32 9.83 -11.17
C GLY A 141 1.17 9.01 -11.77
N LEU A 142 0.23 9.66 -12.47
CA LEU A 142 -0.87 8.99 -13.17
C LEU A 142 -0.36 8.07 -14.29
N LYS A 143 0.62 8.54 -15.07
CA LYS A 143 1.24 7.74 -16.14
C LYS A 143 1.95 6.52 -15.58
N LEU A 144 2.71 6.68 -14.49
CA LEU A 144 3.38 5.58 -13.81
C LEU A 144 2.37 4.54 -13.30
N ALA A 145 1.32 4.97 -12.59
CA ALA A 145 0.30 4.05 -12.10
C ALA A 145 -0.36 3.26 -13.26
N ARG A 146 -0.71 3.93 -14.36
CA ARG A 146 -1.25 3.26 -15.56
C ARG A 146 -0.28 2.25 -16.15
N HIS A 147 1.00 2.62 -16.28
CA HIS A 147 2.04 1.75 -16.82
C HIS A 147 2.21 0.47 -15.98
N VAL A 148 2.34 0.65 -14.66
CA VAL A 148 2.47 -0.46 -13.70
C VAL A 148 1.23 -1.35 -13.68
N HIS A 149 0.03 -0.78 -13.75
CA HIS A 149 -1.20 -1.57 -13.81
C HIS A 149 -1.31 -2.38 -15.11
N ARG A 150 -0.87 -1.84 -16.25
CA ARG A 150 -0.81 -2.59 -17.52
C ARG A 150 0.16 -3.77 -17.44
N GLU A 151 1.34 -3.58 -16.86
CA GLU A 151 2.28 -4.68 -16.62
C GLU A 151 1.64 -5.78 -15.74
N GLY A 152 0.90 -5.37 -14.69
CA GLY A 152 0.15 -6.30 -13.84
C GLY A 152 -0.93 -7.09 -14.61
N ALA A 153 -1.70 -6.40 -15.45
CA ALA A 153 -2.73 -7.00 -16.30
C ALA A 153 -2.16 -8.10 -17.20
N LEU A 154 -1.02 -7.82 -17.85
CA LEU A 154 -0.33 -8.76 -18.73
C LEU A 154 0.21 -10.00 -18.00
N MET A 155 0.43 -9.90 -16.68
CA MET A 155 0.84 -11.02 -15.82
C MET A 155 -0.36 -11.77 -15.20
N GLY A 156 -1.59 -11.49 -15.65
CA GLY A 156 -2.81 -12.15 -15.17
C GLY A 156 -3.42 -11.54 -13.91
N PHE A 157 -2.95 -10.37 -13.48
CA PHE A 157 -3.56 -9.55 -12.43
C PHE A 157 -4.43 -8.48 -13.11
N ASP A 158 -5.58 -8.85 -13.68
CA ASP A 158 -6.40 -7.94 -14.53
C ASP A 158 -7.01 -6.76 -13.73
N PRO A 159 -6.46 -5.53 -13.81
CA PRO A 159 -7.01 -4.34 -13.19
C PRO A 159 -7.84 -3.66 -14.28
N GLY A 160 -9.03 -4.21 -14.54
CA GLY A 160 -9.84 -3.92 -15.72
C GLY A 160 -9.86 -2.44 -16.12
N ARG A 161 -9.16 -2.10 -17.22
CA ARG A 161 -9.28 -0.80 -17.90
C ARG A 161 -8.88 -0.91 -19.36
N GLU A 162 -9.71 -0.31 -20.21
CA GLU A 162 -9.46 -0.12 -21.63
C GLU A 162 -8.21 0.75 -21.86
N SER A 163 -7.38 0.30 -22.79
CA SER A 163 -6.15 0.96 -23.22
C SER A 163 -6.47 2.28 -23.92
N ARG A 164 -5.93 3.39 -23.40
CA ARG A 164 -5.75 4.63 -24.17
C ARG A 164 -4.28 4.82 -24.50
N ASP A 165 -4.01 5.35 -25.68
CA ASP A 165 -2.68 5.57 -26.23
C ASP A 165 -1.86 6.53 -25.33
N ASP A 166 -0.63 6.14 -24.99
CA ASP A 166 0.25 6.83 -24.01
C ASP A 166 1.47 7.50 -24.69
N SER A 167 1.39 7.75 -26.00
CA SER A 167 2.44 8.30 -26.86
C SER A 167 2.91 9.73 -26.52
N ILE A 168 2.35 10.36 -25.48
CA ILE A 168 2.53 11.79 -25.19
C ILE A 168 3.74 12.12 -24.28
N MET A 169 4.43 11.13 -23.66
CA MET A 169 5.62 11.43 -22.82
C MET A 169 6.72 10.35 -22.87
N GLY A 170 7.99 10.77 -22.85
CA GLY A 170 9.16 9.90 -23.06
C GLY A 170 9.37 8.77 -22.04
N ALA A 171 9.75 7.59 -22.53
CA ALA A 171 9.95 6.38 -21.71
C ALA A 171 11.07 6.51 -20.67
N ARG A 172 12.15 7.24 -20.99
CA ARG A 172 13.28 7.47 -20.09
C ARG A 172 12.86 8.23 -18.82
N LYS A 173 12.08 9.30 -18.96
CA LYS A 173 11.57 10.08 -17.82
C LYS A 173 10.59 9.29 -16.98
N LEU A 174 9.74 8.47 -17.60
CA LEU A 174 8.84 7.59 -16.86
C LEU A 174 9.64 6.59 -15.99
N GLU A 175 10.74 6.04 -16.50
CA GLU A 175 11.61 5.16 -15.73
C GLU A 175 12.35 5.91 -14.61
N GLY A 176 12.73 7.17 -14.84
CA GLY A 176 13.20 8.07 -13.78
C GLY A 176 12.18 8.20 -12.65
N VAL A 177 10.92 8.51 -12.98
CA VAL A 177 9.81 8.59 -11.99
C VAL A 177 9.63 7.27 -11.26
N ARG A 178 9.65 6.15 -12.00
CA ARG A 178 9.55 4.79 -11.47
C ARG A 178 10.63 4.52 -10.43
N ARG A 179 11.88 4.88 -10.74
CA ARG A 179 13.03 4.73 -9.85
C ARG A 179 12.86 5.56 -8.58
N HIS A 180 12.47 6.83 -8.66
CA HIS A 180 12.24 7.68 -7.49
C HIS A 180 11.22 7.06 -6.52
N VAL A 181 10.08 6.61 -7.07
CA VAL A 181 8.99 6.02 -6.28
C VAL A 181 9.45 4.72 -5.62
N TYR A 182 9.97 3.76 -6.38
CA TYR A 182 10.32 2.46 -5.82
C TYR A 182 11.59 2.45 -4.97
N VAL A 183 12.55 3.36 -5.18
CA VAL A 183 13.71 3.50 -4.28
C VAL A 183 13.28 4.01 -2.91
N SER A 184 12.42 5.03 -2.85
CA SER A 184 11.91 5.52 -1.56
C SER A 184 11.15 4.43 -0.79
N MET A 185 10.31 3.66 -1.47
CA MET A 185 9.62 2.51 -0.88
C MET A 185 10.58 1.39 -0.47
N ALA A 186 11.61 1.10 -1.28
CA ALA A 186 12.60 0.06 -1.00
C ALA A 186 13.40 0.34 0.26
N VAL A 187 13.78 1.60 0.49
CA VAL A 187 14.43 2.01 1.74
C VAL A 187 13.49 1.81 2.93
N VAL A 188 12.24 2.25 2.83
CA VAL A 188 11.26 2.12 3.93
C VAL A 188 11.00 0.65 4.26
N VAL A 189 10.63 -0.17 3.27
CA VAL A 189 10.40 -1.61 3.46
C VAL A 189 11.66 -2.31 3.99
N GLY A 190 12.83 -1.99 3.43
CA GLY A 190 14.10 -2.57 3.84
C GLY A 190 14.51 -2.21 5.27
N VAL A 191 14.20 -1.01 5.75
CA VAL A 191 14.41 -0.61 7.15
C VAL A 191 13.39 -1.29 8.06
N LEU A 192 12.11 -1.31 7.70
CA LEU A 192 11.06 -1.97 8.48
C LEU A 192 11.35 -3.48 8.68
N ARG A 193 11.85 -4.17 7.65
CA ARG A 193 12.28 -5.58 7.73
C ARG A 193 13.38 -5.82 8.79
N ARG A 194 14.21 -4.82 9.09
CA ARG A 194 15.34 -4.92 10.03
C ARG A 194 14.98 -4.55 11.47
N LEU A 195 13.74 -4.19 11.74
CA LEU A 195 13.29 -3.88 13.08
C LEU A 195 13.28 -5.14 13.96
N SER A 196 13.34 -4.94 15.27
CA SER A 196 13.21 -6.01 16.24
C SER A 196 11.74 -6.35 16.40
N GLU A 197 11.36 -7.58 16.05
CA GLU A 197 10.01 -8.10 16.23
C GLU A 197 9.60 -8.00 17.72
N GLY A 198 8.34 -7.63 17.98
CA GLY A 198 7.81 -7.46 19.34
C GLY A 198 8.17 -6.13 20.03
N ARG A 199 9.02 -5.29 19.43
CA ARG A 199 9.26 -3.92 19.91
C ARG A 199 8.19 -2.95 19.40
N ILE A 200 7.85 -1.97 20.23
CA ILE A 200 6.98 -0.86 19.87
C ILE A 200 7.83 0.33 19.43
N TYR A 201 7.47 0.91 18.29
CA TYR A 201 8.14 2.04 17.67
C TYR A 201 7.22 3.27 17.62
N ASP A 202 7.83 4.45 17.74
CA ASP A 202 7.12 5.73 17.60
C ASP A 202 6.71 5.97 16.14
N VAL A 203 5.46 6.42 15.93
CA VAL A 203 4.95 6.78 14.59
C VAL A 203 5.74 7.94 14.00
N GLY A 204 6.16 8.90 14.83
CA GLY A 204 7.00 10.01 14.39
C GLY A 204 8.35 9.55 13.81
N ALA A 205 8.90 8.43 14.28
CA ALA A 205 10.09 7.82 13.70
C ALA A 205 9.83 7.25 12.30
N LEU A 206 8.66 6.67 12.06
CA LEU A 206 8.26 6.22 10.72
C LEU A 206 8.10 7.41 9.77
N VAL A 207 7.48 8.50 10.21
CA VAL A 207 7.36 9.73 9.39
C VAL A 207 8.73 10.27 9.01
N ARG A 208 9.67 10.37 9.96
CA ARG A 208 11.06 10.79 9.67
C ARG A 208 11.77 9.84 8.70
N LEU A 209 11.60 8.52 8.87
CA LEU A 209 12.16 7.53 7.96
C LEU A 209 11.65 7.74 6.53
N VAL A 210 10.33 7.91 6.35
CA VAL A 210 9.73 8.11 5.03
C VAL A 210 10.21 9.41 4.40
N GLU A 211 10.27 10.50 5.18
CA GLU A 211 10.79 11.79 4.71
C GLU A 211 12.23 11.68 4.19
N GLU A 212 13.12 11.08 5.00
CA GLU A 212 14.53 10.90 4.63
C GLU A 212 14.69 9.95 3.45
N ALA A 213 13.89 8.89 3.37
CA ALA A 213 13.88 7.99 2.22
C ALA A 213 13.43 8.70 0.93
N MET A 214 12.44 9.60 1.00
CA MET A 214 11.99 10.41 -0.13
C MET A 214 13.05 11.43 -0.56
N ARG A 215 13.69 12.13 0.40
CA ARG A 215 14.82 13.03 0.13
C ARG A 215 15.98 12.28 -0.53
N PHE A 216 16.34 11.13 0.01
CA PHE A 216 17.39 10.27 -0.55
C PHE A 216 17.06 9.83 -1.97
N ALA A 217 15.84 9.33 -2.21
CA ALA A 217 15.43 8.89 -3.54
C ALA A 217 15.49 10.01 -4.57
N ARG A 218 15.18 11.25 -4.19
CA ARG A 218 15.33 12.43 -5.05
C ARG A 218 16.78 12.73 -5.38
N VAL A 219 17.69 12.63 -4.42
CA VAL A 219 19.12 12.90 -4.67
C VAL A 219 19.69 11.85 -5.63
N VAL A 220 19.45 10.56 -5.38
CA VAL A 220 20.10 9.48 -6.14
C VAL A 220 19.46 9.22 -7.51
N ALA A 221 18.31 9.80 -7.79
CA ALA A 221 17.67 9.70 -9.10
C ALA A 221 17.70 11.02 -9.90
N TYR A 222 18.31 12.08 -9.35
CA TYR A 222 18.57 13.35 -10.07
C TYR A 222 19.78 13.29 -11.03
N GLU A 223 20.63 12.26 -10.91
CA GLU A 223 21.80 12.11 -11.79
C GLU A 223 21.43 11.79 -13.26
N ASP A 224 20.15 11.49 -13.56
CA ASP A 224 19.68 11.07 -14.89
C ASP A 224 18.74 12.09 -15.60
N ASP A 225 18.41 13.22 -14.99
CA ASP A 225 17.38 14.17 -15.46
C ASP A 225 18.03 15.45 -16.05
N GLU A 226 18.58 15.36 -17.27
CA GLU A 226 18.89 16.56 -18.05
C GLU A 226 17.56 17.25 -18.42
N GLU A 227 17.33 18.48 -17.93
CA GLU A 227 16.16 19.28 -18.31
C GLU A 227 16.19 19.59 -19.82
N GLU A 228 15.54 18.76 -20.63
CA GLU A 228 15.24 19.12 -22.02
C GLU A 228 14.21 20.26 -22.06
N ALA A 229 14.55 21.34 -22.77
CA ALA A 229 13.73 22.55 -22.85
C ALA A 229 12.33 22.26 -23.41
N GLY A 230 11.29 22.61 -22.65
CA GLY A 230 9.88 22.45 -23.04
C GLY A 230 9.20 21.18 -22.52
N GLU A 231 9.92 20.29 -21.84
CA GLU A 231 9.33 19.08 -21.26
C GLU A 231 8.73 19.30 -19.86
N LEU A 232 7.75 18.47 -19.49
CA LEU A 232 7.12 18.53 -18.18
C LEU A 232 8.08 18.09 -17.07
N ARG A 233 8.26 18.94 -16.05
CA ARG A 233 9.06 18.61 -14.87
C ARG A 233 8.53 17.34 -14.18
N VAL A 234 9.45 16.42 -13.87
CA VAL A 234 9.15 15.18 -13.14
C VAL A 234 8.81 15.48 -11.68
N LEU A 235 9.61 16.34 -11.06
CA LEU A 235 9.42 16.81 -9.70
C LEU A 235 9.03 18.29 -9.72
N VAL A 236 7.95 18.64 -9.03
CA VAL A 236 7.40 20.02 -9.01
C VAL A 236 7.51 20.70 -7.65
N ASP A 237 7.60 19.93 -6.57
CA ASP A 237 7.64 20.45 -5.21
C ASP A 237 8.79 19.82 -4.42
N GLU A 238 9.16 20.43 -3.29
CA GLU A 238 10.05 19.85 -2.29
C GLU A 238 9.34 18.79 -1.44
N VAL A 239 10.10 17.93 -0.75
CA VAL A 239 9.53 16.96 0.20
C VAL A 239 8.98 17.72 1.39
N CYS A 240 7.65 17.77 1.51
CA CYS A 240 6.94 18.49 2.56
C CYS A 240 6.56 17.55 3.71
N TRP A 241 6.99 17.88 4.93
CA TRP A 241 6.70 17.11 6.14
C TRP A 241 5.21 16.77 6.32
N ARG A 242 4.30 17.73 6.07
CA ARG A 242 2.85 17.49 6.18
C ARG A 242 2.34 16.47 5.16
N ALA A 243 2.83 16.55 3.92
CA ALA A 243 2.48 15.57 2.89
C ALA A 243 3.03 14.19 3.24
N VAL A 244 4.25 14.11 3.78
CA VAL A 244 4.85 12.87 4.27
C VAL A 244 4.03 12.26 5.41
N GLN A 245 3.59 13.06 6.39
CA GLN A 245 2.70 12.59 7.45
C GLN A 245 1.44 11.95 6.87
N HIS A 246 0.77 12.62 5.92
CA HIS A 246 -0.40 12.04 5.25
C HIS A 246 -0.08 10.75 4.49
N ALA A 247 1.05 10.68 3.79
CA ALA A 247 1.49 9.47 3.10
C ALA A 247 1.76 8.31 4.08
N VAL A 248 2.34 8.59 5.25
CA VAL A 248 2.54 7.58 6.30
C VAL A 248 1.21 7.10 6.87
N TRP A 249 0.26 8.00 7.15
CA TRP A 249 -1.07 7.62 7.60
C TRP A 249 -1.81 6.77 6.56
N ALA A 250 -1.76 7.14 5.29
CA ALA A 250 -2.36 6.34 4.22
C ALA A 250 -1.68 4.98 4.07
N LEU A 251 -0.34 4.92 4.16
CA LEU A 251 0.41 3.66 4.12
C LEU A 251 0.02 2.74 5.29
N MET A 252 -0.11 3.30 6.49
CA MET A 252 -0.52 2.56 7.68
C MET A 252 -1.95 2.05 7.57
N ASP A 253 -2.90 2.96 7.32
CA ASP A 253 -4.33 2.68 7.40
C ASP A 253 -4.86 1.87 6.20
N GLU A 254 -4.26 2.03 5.02
CA GLU A 254 -4.75 1.38 3.79
C GLU A 254 -3.92 0.16 3.36
N VAL A 255 -2.69 0.01 3.87
CA VAL A 255 -1.78 -1.05 3.44
C VAL A 255 -1.26 -1.87 4.62
N LEU A 256 -0.45 -1.29 5.51
CA LEU A 256 0.34 -2.07 6.46
C LEU A 256 -0.52 -2.73 7.55
N VAL A 257 -1.54 -2.01 8.05
CA VAL A 257 -2.46 -2.53 9.07
C VAL A 257 -3.44 -3.52 8.47
N PRO A 258 -4.15 -3.22 7.35
CA PRO A 258 -5.00 -4.22 6.70
C PRO A 258 -4.25 -5.47 6.23
N ALA A 259 -2.97 -5.34 5.87
CA ALA A 259 -2.12 -6.48 5.52
C ALA A 259 -1.62 -7.29 6.73
N GLY A 260 -1.92 -6.89 7.97
CA GLY A 260 -1.45 -7.56 9.20
C GLY A 260 0.06 -7.42 9.45
N VAL A 261 0.74 -6.50 8.76
CA VAL A 261 2.19 -6.29 8.88
C VAL A 261 2.52 -5.33 10.01
N VAL A 262 1.62 -4.38 10.29
CA VAL A 262 1.76 -3.46 11.40
C VAL A 262 0.51 -3.51 12.26
N ARG A 263 0.70 -3.53 13.58
CA ARG A 263 -0.37 -3.42 14.57
C ARG A 263 -0.29 -2.10 15.31
N TRP A 264 -1.44 -1.46 15.47
CA TRP A 264 -1.56 -0.26 16.31
C TRP A 264 -1.60 -0.62 17.80
N GLU A 265 -0.72 0.00 18.58
CA GLU A 265 -0.73 -0.08 20.04
C GLU A 265 -1.19 1.27 20.60
N ILE A 266 -2.48 1.35 20.96
CA ILE A 266 -3.14 2.60 21.39
C ILE A 266 -2.32 3.30 22.48
N GLY A 267 -1.96 4.57 22.22
CA GLY A 267 -1.17 5.41 23.12
C GLY A 267 0.32 5.03 23.25
N ARG A 268 0.80 4.01 22.52
CA ARG A 268 2.20 3.53 22.62
C ARG A 268 2.98 3.61 21.31
N GLY A 269 2.32 3.37 20.17
CA GLY A 269 2.95 3.42 18.85
C GLY A 269 2.57 2.24 17.98
N ILE A 270 3.54 1.72 17.22
CA ILE A 270 3.33 0.65 16.24
C ILE A 270 4.25 -0.55 16.51
N ALA A 271 3.72 -1.75 16.33
CA ALA A 271 4.49 -3.00 16.34
C ALA A 271 4.54 -3.58 14.93
N VAL A 272 5.74 -3.97 14.46
CA VAL A 272 5.95 -4.43 13.09
C VAL A 272 6.25 -5.93 13.07
N LYS A 273 5.50 -6.69 12.27
CA LYS A 273 5.72 -8.11 12.00
C LYS A 273 6.73 -8.25 10.87
N THR A 274 8.02 -8.21 11.21
CA THR A 274 9.11 -8.12 10.23
C THR A 274 9.18 -9.31 9.28
N ARG A 275 8.77 -10.50 9.73
CA ARG A 275 8.72 -11.72 8.89
C ARG A 275 7.83 -11.58 7.66
N ALA A 276 6.76 -10.79 7.74
CA ALA A 276 5.88 -10.52 6.60
C ALA A 276 6.58 -9.69 5.49
N LEU A 277 7.70 -9.04 5.82
CA LEU A 277 8.50 -8.20 4.93
C LEU A 277 9.74 -8.89 4.37
N ASP A 278 10.08 -10.10 4.83
CA ASP A 278 11.34 -10.78 4.50
C ASP A 278 11.56 -10.94 3.00
N GLU A 279 10.49 -11.26 2.27
CA GLU A 279 10.52 -11.51 0.83
C GLU A 279 9.71 -10.49 0.01
N VAL A 280 9.25 -9.40 0.62
CA VAL A 280 8.47 -8.38 -0.11
C VAL A 280 9.33 -7.77 -1.20
N ARG A 281 8.80 -7.76 -2.43
CA ARG A 281 9.40 -7.04 -3.56
C ARG A 281 8.86 -5.62 -3.67
N VAL A 282 9.70 -4.71 -4.18
CA VAL A 282 9.35 -3.31 -4.41
C VAL A 282 9.58 -2.97 -5.87
N GLY A 283 8.51 -2.81 -6.65
CA GLY A 283 8.57 -2.77 -8.11
C GLY A 283 9.27 -4.03 -8.65
N ALA A 284 10.34 -3.82 -9.42
CA ALA A 284 11.21 -4.91 -9.89
C ALA A 284 12.24 -5.37 -8.84
N LEU A 285 12.47 -4.59 -7.78
CA LEU A 285 13.54 -4.78 -6.80
C LEU A 285 13.25 -5.95 -5.85
N GLY A 286 14.09 -6.97 -5.89
CA GLY A 286 14.14 -8.02 -4.88
C GLY A 286 14.87 -7.58 -3.60
N VAL A 287 14.85 -8.44 -2.59
CA VAL A 287 15.43 -8.22 -1.24
C VAL A 287 16.87 -7.72 -1.30
N GLY A 288 17.74 -8.38 -2.06
CA GLY A 288 19.15 -8.01 -2.16
C GLY A 288 19.38 -6.61 -2.77
N ALA A 289 18.56 -6.21 -3.74
CA ALA A 289 18.64 -4.86 -4.31
C ALA A 289 18.15 -3.80 -3.31
N GLN A 290 17.08 -4.09 -2.56
CA GLN A 290 16.62 -3.21 -1.47
C GLN A 290 17.70 -3.05 -0.40
N ASP A 291 18.43 -4.11 -0.06
CA ASP A 291 19.52 -4.07 0.93
C ASP A 291 20.70 -3.20 0.48
N THR A 292 20.97 -3.14 -0.82
CA THR A 292 21.93 -2.19 -1.38
C THR A 292 21.44 -0.76 -1.21
N TRP A 293 20.18 -0.47 -1.49
CA TRP A 293 19.59 0.86 -1.28
C TRP A 293 19.59 1.29 0.19
N VAL A 294 19.26 0.39 1.11
CA VAL A 294 19.33 0.67 2.56
C VAL A 294 20.76 0.97 2.99
N ARG A 295 21.76 0.22 2.50
CA ARG A 295 23.18 0.50 2.81
C ARG A 295 23.61 1.88 2.31
N LEU A 296 23.25 2.23 1.07
CA LEU A 296 23.52 3.55 0.49
C LEU A 296 22.83 4.68 1.26
N PHE A 297 21.57 4.48 1.64
CA PHE A 297 20.79 5.41 2.45
C PHE A 297 21.46 5.67 3.80
N LEU A 298 21.88 4.61 4.51
CA LEU A 298 22.53 4.72 5.81
C LEU A 298 23.94 5.32 5.70
N SER A 299 24.70 5.03 4.65
CA SER A 299 26.01 5.65 4.43
C SER A 299 25.91 7.14 4.07
N GLY A 300 24.92 7.53 3.26
CA GLY A 300 24.66 8.93 2.92
C GLY A 300 24.14 9.76 4.10
N SER A 301 23.33 9.14 4.97
CA SER A 301 22.85 9.77 6.21
C SER A 301 23.97 9.95 7.25
N GLY A 302 25.03 9.13 7.19
CA GLY A 302 26.21 9.25 8.04
C GLY A 302 27.05 10.52 7.82
N GLY A 303 26.89 11.19 6.67
CA GLY A 303 27.53 12.48 6.34
C GLY A 303 26.74 13.72 6.79
N ARG A 304 25.47 13.56 7.17
CA ARG A 304 24.64 14.62 7.77
C ARG A 304 24.45 14.36 9.27
N LYS A 305 25.56 14.26 10.01
CA LYS A 305 25.51 14.41 11.46
C LYS A 305 25.55 15.90 11.80
N VAL A 306 24.41 16.41 12.26
CA VAL A 306 24.28 17.50 13.24
C VAL A 306 25.16 18.74 12.99
N ALA A 307 24.57 19.73 12.33
CA ALA A 307 24.78 21.16 12.60
C ALA A 307 23.50 21.91 12.25
#